data_AF-A0A539CZ06-F1
#
_entry.id   AF-A0A539CZ06-F1
#
_cell.length_a   1.000
_cell.length_b   1.000
_cell.length_c   1.000
_cell.angle_alpha   90.00
_cell.angle_beta   90.00
_cell.angle_gamma   90.00
#
_symmetry.space_group_name_H-M   'P 1'
#
loop_
_entity.id
_entity.type
_entity.pdbx_description
1 polymer ?
#
loop_
_entity_poly.entity_id
_entity_poly.type
_entity_poly.pdbx_seq_one_letter_code
_entity_poly.pdbx_strand_id
1 'polypeptide(L)'
;MTDTAPHHSRRGLAVPFLIVGLLLAAWTGWWFWLTDQVETRLTAQVEVLRQDGWTITHAPVSTTGWPFRTRVSMPQADILAPSGHGVAAPELVAEASAWNPGHWVVVAPNGLTLTRADKGRIAIAGDGLRFSISHLRDRFPDLRAEMIRPTFTALEGAEPFPIVSAERIQLETRPHQTDGKASTDELDVLFRLVEARGRPGGPVEGATRQGMLSADVEGTIVGASRLQGMDAAGVFAAWTEAGGRFTAVRGRLKAGDSTALISSDSLSARADGRLQGSLALRAEQPMAAIAGLARSQSGAVNRMGAAG
;
A
#
# COMPACT_ATOMS: atom_id res chain seq x y z
N MET A 1 -33.82 -75.70 0.63
CA MET A 1 -33.90 -74.23 0.53
C MET A 1 -33.01 -73.65 1.62
N THR A 2 -31.79 -73.27 1.28
CA THR A 2 -30.88 -72.55 2.18
C THR A 2 -30.57 -71.22 1.53
N ASP A 3 -31.28 -70.20 1.99
CA ASP A 3 -31.12 -68.82 1.58
C ASP A 3 -29.80 -68.28 2.12
N THR A 4 -28.90 -67.84 1.25
CA THR A 4 -27.58 -67.32 1.64
C THR A 4 -27.67 -65.80 1.58
N ALA A 5 -27.82 -65.17 2.75
CA ALA A 5 -27.94 -63.71 2.84
C ALA A 5 -26.71 -63.02 2.18
N PRO A 6 -26.91 -62.01 1.32
CA PRO A 6 -25.82 -61.36 0.61
C PRO A 6 -25.01 -60.51 1.60
N HIS A 7 -23.80 -60.99 1.94
CA HIS A 7 -22.85 -60.25 2.74
C HIS A 7 -22.33 -59.05 1.93
N HIS A 8 -22.87 -57.86 2.18
CA HIS A 8 -22.36 -56.62 1.60
C HIS A 8 -20.91 -56.40 2.06
N SER A 9 -19.99 -56.40 1.10
CA SER A 9 -18.57 -56.17 1.32
C SER A 9 -18.36 -54.77 1.91
N ARG A 10 -17.91 -54.72 3.17
CA ARG A 10 -17.51 -53.49 3.88
C ARG A 10 -16.34 -52.76 3.20
N ARG A 11 -15.70 -53.37 2.19
CA ARG A 11 -14.63 -52.78 1.38
C ARG A 11 -15.13 -51.63 0.50
N GLY A 12 -16.39 -51.67 0.05
CA GLY A 12 -17.00 -50.56 -0.70
C GLY A 12 -17.12 -49.26 0.12
N LEU A 13 -17.18 -49.37 1.45
CA LEU A 13 -17.22 -48.22 2.35
C LEU A 13 -15.83 -47.64 2.63
N ALA A 14 -14.77 -48.48 2.62
CA ALA A 14 -13.39 -48.07 2.91
C ALA A 14 -12.69 -47.39 1.72
N VAL A 15 -13.08 -47.73 0.48
CA VAL A 15 -12.50 -47.15 -0.74
C VAL A 15 -12.63 -45.61 -0.79
N PRO A 16 -13.80 -44.99 -0.50
CA PRO A 16 -13.91 -43.54 -0.38
C PRO A 16 -12.96 -42.92 0.65
N PHE A 17 -12.80 -43.54 1.83
CA PHE A 17 -11.87 -43.03 2.85
C PHE A 17 -10.41 -43.16 2.44
N LEU A 18 -10.03 -44.21 1.72
CA LEU A 18 -8.68 -44.35 1.16
C LEU A 18 -8.41 -43.27 0.11
N ILE A 19 -9.37 -43.01 -0.79
CA ILE A 19 -9.24 -41.94 -1.79
C ILE A 19 -9.11 -40.58 -1.11
N VAL A 20 -9.97 -40.28 -0.14
CA VAL A 20 -9.89 -39.02 0.64
C VAL A 20 -8.57 -38.93 1.38
N GLY A 21 -8.09 -40.02 1.99
CA GLY A 21 -6.80 -40.07 2.67
C GLY A 21 -5.62 -39.78 1.74
N LEU A 22 -5.62 -40.35 0.53
CA LEU A 22 -4.61 -40.07 -0.49
C LEU A 22 -4.67 -38.63 -0.98
N LEU A 23 -5.87 -38.08 -1.21
CA LEU A 23 -6.04 -36.69 -1.59
C LEU A 23 -5.54 -35.73 -0.50
N LEU A 24 -5.83 -36.02 0.78
CA LEU A 24 -5.32 -35.25 1.92
C LEU A 24 -3.80 -35.35 2.04
N ALA A 25 -3.21 -36.52 1.83
CA ALA A 25 -1.77 -36.72 1.84
C ALA A 25 -1.09 -35.94 0.70
N ALA A 26 -1.64 -36.03 -0.52
CA ALA A 26 -1.16 -35.27 -1.67
C ALA A 26 -1.27 -33.75 -1.45
N TRP A 27 -2.40 -33.28 -0.90
CA TRP A 27 -2.61 -31.87 -0.56
C TRP A 27 -1.63 -31.38 0.51
N THR A 28 -1.38 -32.21 1.53
CA THR A 28 -0.43 -31.90 2.60
C THR A 28 0.98 -31.80 2.04
N GLY A 29 1.42 -32.75 1.22
CA GLY A 29 2.71 -32.69 0.54
C GLY A 29 2.85 -31.45 -0.35
N TRP A 30 1.82 -31.11 -1.12
CA TRP A 30 1.77 -29.90 -1.93
C TRP A 30 1.91 -28.62 -1.08
N TRP A 31 1.20 -28.52 0.04
CA TRP A 31 1.25 -27.35 0.91
C TRP A 31 2.64 -27.18 1.55
N PHE A 32 3.29 -28.26 1.98
CA PHE A 32 4.67 -28.19 2.50
C PHE A 32 5.66 -27.74 1.42
N TRP A 33 5.53 -28.23 0.19
CA TRP A 33 6.35 -27.77 -0.94
C TRP A 33 6.12 -26.27 -1.24
N LEU A 34 4.88 -25.80 -1.19
CA LEU A 34 4.55 -24.38 -1.39
C LEU A 34 5.20 -23.49 -0.31
N THR A 35 5.12 -23.90 0.95
CA THR A 35 5.73 -23.18 2.08
C THR A 35 7.24 -23.10 1.94
N ASP A 36 7.91 -24.21 1.61
CA ASP A 36 9.36 -24.26 1.36
C ASP A 36 9.79 -23.31 0.21
N GLN A 37 9.01 -23.26 -0.87
CA GLN A 37 9.25 -22.34 -1.98
C GLN A 37 9.11 -20.87 -1.56
N VAL A 38 8.14 -20.54 -0.70
CA VAL A 38 7.95 -19.18 -0.19
C VAL A 38 9.13 -18.77 0.69
N GLU A 39 9.55 -19.63 1.62
CA GLU A 39 10.67 -19.36 2.53
C GLU A 39 12.00 -19.19 1.77
N THR A 40 12.25 -20.05 0.79
CA THR A 40 13.44 -19.98 -0.07
C THR A 40 13.48 -18.67 -0.86
N ARG A 41 12.36 -18.30 -1.50
CA ARG A 41 12.28 -17.06 -2.29
C ARG A 41 12.37 -15.81 -1.42
N LEU A 42 11.72 -15.82 -0.25
CA LEU A 42 11.80 -14.72 0.70
C LEU A 42 13.26 -14.50 1.14
N THR A 43 13.95 -15.58 1.51
CA THR A 43 15.35 -15.52 1.94
C THR A 43 16.26 -15.00 0.82
N ALA A 44 16.09 -15.51 -0.41
CA ALA A 44 16.83 -15.04 -1.57
C ALA A 44 16.58 -13.55 -1.87
N GLN A 45 15.32 -13.10 -1.79
CA GLN A 45 14.97 -11.71 -2.05
C GLN A 45 15.50 -10.75 -0.98
N VAL A 46 15.45 -11.16 0.29
CA VAL A 46 16.04 -10.38 1.39
C VAL A 46 17.54 -10.23 1.19
N GLU A 47 18.22 -11.28 0.72
CA GLU A 47 19.66 -11.22 0.46
C GLU A 47 20.00 -10.29 -0.72
N VAL A 48 19.22 -10.34 -1.80
CA VAL A 48 19.35 -9.38 -2.91
C VAL A 48 19.17 -7.94 -2.42
N LEU A 49 18.13 -7.68 -1.61
CA LEU A 49 17.91 -6.33 -1.07
C LEU A 49 19.06 -5.87 -0.17
N ARG A 50 19.63 -6.77 0.64
CA ARG A 50 20.82 -6.46 1.46
C ARG A 50 22.04 -6.13 0.61
N GLN A 51 22.24 -6.83 -0.50
CA GLN A 51 23.29 -6.52 -1.47
C GLN A 51 23.07 -5.14 -2.13
N ASP A 52 21.82 -4.75 -2.33
CA ASP A 52 21.42 -3.41 -2.80
C ASP A 52 21.46 -2.33 -1.70
N GLY A 53 22.02 -2.64 -0.52
CA GLY A 53 22.25 -1.72 0.58
C GLY A 53 21.10 -1.57 1.58
N TRP A 54 20.04 -2.37 1.46
CA TRP A 54 18.94 -2.36 2.43
C TRP A 54 19.37 -3.01 3.75
N THR A 55 18.95 -2.42 4.86
CA THR A 55 19.08 -3.03 6.18
C THR A 55 17.75 -3.69 6.55
N ILE A 56 17.73 -5.01 6.60
CA ILE A 56 16.53 -5.80 6.93
C ILE A 56 16.84 -6.68 8.13
N THR A 57 16.14 -6.43 9.24
CA THR A 57 16.23 -7.23 10.48
C THR A 57 14.85 -7.71 10.90
N HIS A 58 14.79 -8.93 11.43
CA HIS A 58 13.55 -9.54 11.94
C HIS A 58 13.89 -10.71 12.88
N ALA A 59 12.94 -11.07 13.74
CA ALA A 59 12.99 -12.32 14.49
C ALA A 59 12.72 -13.53 13.56
N PRO A 60 12.89 -14.79 14.01
CA PRO A 60 12.63 -15.96 13.17
C PRO A 60 11.24 -15.93 12.52
N VAL A 61 11.23 -16.08 11.20
CA VAL A 61 10.00 -16.13 10.40
C VAL A 61 9.31 -17.47 10.61
N SER A 62 7.98 -17.47 10.67
CA SER A 62 7.18 -18.70 10.77
C SER A 62 6.10 -18.74 9.71
N THR A 63 5.89 -19.91 9.11
CA THR A 63 4.85 -20.12 8.10
C THR A 63 3.79 -21.09 8.62
N THR A 64 2.52 -20.67 8.57
CA THR A 64 1.34 -21.43 9.03
C THR A 64 0.21 -21.34 8.01
N GLY A 65 -0.96 -21.92 8.29
CA GLY A 65 -2.18 -21.71 7.49
C GLY A 65 -2.71 -22.93 6.73
N TRP A 66 -2.09 -24.11 6.89
CA TRP A 66 -2.63 -25.36 6.38
C TRP A 66 -4.09 -25.56 6.81
N PRO A 67 -4.98 -26.04 5.93
CA PRO A 67 -4.74 -26.46 4.54
C PRO A 67 -5.02 -25.36 3.50
N PHE A 68 -5.59 -24.21 3.88
CA PHE A 68 -6.27 -23.31 2.94
C PHE A 68 -5.50 -22.02 2.60
N ARG A 69 -4.47 -21.69 3.37
CA ARG A 69 -3.68 -20.47 3.15
C ARG A 69 -2.22 -20.68 3.52
N THR A 70 -1.39 -19.76 3.08
CA THR A 70 -0.01 -19.60 3.52
C THR A 70 0.06 -18.28 4.26
N ARG A 71 0.33 -18.33 5.56
CA ARG A 71 0.49 -17.18 6.46
C ARG A 71 1.92 -17.15 6.94
N VAL A 72 2.67 -16.18 6.47
CA VAL A 72 4.06 -15.91 6.86
C VAL A 72 4.04 -14.79 7.89
N SER A 73 4.46 -15.08 9.12
CA SER A 73 4.65 -14.07 10.18
C SER A 73 6.12 -13.72 10.30
N MET A 74 6.42 -12.42 10.26
CA MET A 74 7.73 -11.82 10.43
C MET A 74 7.69 -10.88 11.65
N PRO A 75 8.06 -11.38 12.85
CA PRO A 75 8.06 -10.57 14.06
C PRO A 75 9.26 -9.62 14.09
N GLN A 76 9.08 -8.47 14.76
CA GLN A 76 10.12 -7.44 14.94
C GLN A 76 10.78 -7.01 13.61
N ALA A 77 9.98 -6.88 12.56
CA ALA A 77 10.47 -6.50 11.25
C ALA A 77 10.92 -5.03 11.29
N ASP A 78 12.15 -4.78 10.84
CA ASP A 78 12.69 -3.43 10.60
C ASP A 78 13.42 -3.43 9.26
N ILE A 79 12.87 -2.66 8.32
CA ILE A 79 13.29 -2.57 6.93
C ILE A 79 13.67 -1.11 6.67
N LEU A 80 14.95 -0.86 6.45
CA LEU A 80 15.50 0.47 6.16
C LEU A 80 16.17 0.47 4.78
N ALA A 81 15.69 1.35 3.92
CA ALA A 81 16.24 1.59 2.59
C ALA A 81 17.52 2.46 2.67
N PRO A 82 18.41 2.38 1.66
CA PRO A 82 19.59 3.23 1.57
C PRO A 82 19.29 4.75 1.59
N SER A 83 18.10 5.16 1.15
CA SER A 83 17.64 6.55 1.22
C SER A 83 17.29 7.04 2.62
N GLY A 84 17.37 6.20 3.65
CA GLY A 84 16.96 6.52 5.02
C GLY A 84 15.45 6.40 5.26
N HIS A 85 14.67 6.02 4.25
CA HIS A 85 13.27 5.64 4.42
C HIS A 85 13.16 4.23 4.97
N GLY A 86 12.19 3.96 5.83
CA GLY A 86 12.05 2.62 6.39
C GLY A 86 10.69 2.37 7.02
N VAL A 87 10.41 1.10 7.27
CA VAL A 87 9.23 0.61 7.95
C VAL A 87 9.65 -0.40 8.99
N ALA A 88 9.24 -0.15 10.24
CA ALA A 88 9.40 -1.10 11.33
C ALA A 88 8.02 -1.48 11.89
N ALA A 89 7.80 -2.75 12.22
CA ALA A 89 6.56 -3.20 12.83
C ALA A 89 6.82 -4.30 13.87
N PRO A 90 6.05 -4.36 14.97
CA PRO A 90 6.16 -5.46 15.94
C PRO A 90 5.91 -6.82 15.30
N GLU A 91 5.04 -6.87 14.29
CA GLU A 91 4.79 -8.05 13.47
C GLU A 91 4.30 -7.60 12.10
N LEU A 92 4.87 -8.16 11.04
CA LEU A 92 4.30 -8.14 9.70
C LEU A 92 3.80 -9.54 9.35
N VAL A 93 2.59 -9.61 8.79
CA VAL A 93 2.00 -10.88 8.38
C VAL A 93 1.66 -10.81 6.91
N ALA A 94 2.24 -11.69 6.10
CA ALA A 94 1.89 -11.85 4.70
C ALA A 94 1.03 -13.10 4.53
N GLU A 95 -0.13 -12.95 3.91
CA GLU A 95 -1.07 -14.04 3.66
C GLU A 95 -1.36 -14.19 2.17
N ALA A 96 -1.33 -15.42 1.68
CA ALA A 96 -1.86 -15.80 0.37
C ALA A 96 -2.76 -17.02 0.49
N SER A 97 -3.77 -17.08 -0.38
CA SER A 97 -4.61 -18.25 -0.46
C SER A 97 -3.89 -19.40 -1.17
N ALA A 98 -4.08 -20.64 -0.69
CA ALA A 98 -3.48 -21.82 -1.31
C ALA A 98 -3.97 -22.06 -2.75
N TRP A 99 -5.19 -21.58 -3.11
CA TRP A 99 -5.74 -21.66 -4.47
C TRP A 99 -5.43 -20.43 -5.33
N ASN A 100 -4.90 -19.35 -4.75
CA ASN A 100 -4.42 -18.18 -5.48
C ASN A 100 -3.11 -17.65 -4.87
N PRO A 101 -1.98 -18.35 -5.09
CA PRO A 101 -0.68 -17.94 -4.54
C PRO A 101 -0.11 -16.68 -5.19
N GLY A 102 -0.77 -16.14 -6.21
CA GLY A 102 -0.38 -14.91 -6.90
C GLY A 102 -0.95 -13.64 -6.27
N HIS A 103 -1.85 -13.74 -5.29
CA HIS A 103 -2.42 -12.62 -4.56
C HIS A 103 -2.01 -12.72 -3.09
N TRP A 104 -1.18 -11.76 -2.67
CA TRP A 104 -0.70 -11.63 -1.30
C TRP A 104 -1.29 -10.41 -0.64
N VAL A 105 -1.59 -10.53 0.65
CA VAL A 105 -2.01 -9.42 1.51
C VAL A 105 -1.05 -9.38 2.69
N VAL A 106 -0.28 -8.31 2.79
CA VAL A 106 0.58 -7.99 3.93
C VAL A 106 -0.21 -7.12 4.89
N VAL A 107 -0.19 -7.45 6.17
CA VAL A 107 -0.85 -6.67 7.23
C VAL A 107 0.11 -6.39 8.37
N ALA A 108 -0.03 -5.21 8.98
CA ALA A 108 0.66 -4.82 10.20
C ALA A 108 -0.38 -4.76 11.35
N PRO A 109 -0.68 -5.89 12.02
CA PRO A 109 -1.80 -5.98 12.96
C PRO A 109 -1.65 -5.07 14.18
N ASN A 110 -0.41 -4.77 14.58
CA ASN A 110 -0.09 -3.98 15.77
C ASN A 110 0.41 -2.56 15.42
N GLY A 111 0.08 -2.07 14.22
CA GLY A 111 0.63 -0.82 13.71
C GLY A 111 2.05 -0.97 13.16
N LEU A 112 2.59 0.14 12.67
CA LEU A 112 3.95 0.23 12.16
C LEU A 112 4.56 1.60 12.46
N THR A 113 5.87 1.72 12.38
CA THR A 113 6.61 2.97 12.44
C THR A 113 7.21 3.24 11.07
N LEU A 114 6.89 4.40 10.49
CA LEU A 114 7.45 4.88 9.24
C LEU A 114 8.62 5.81 9.53
N THR A 115 9.82 5.44 9.08
CA THR A 115 11.01 6.29 9.06
C THR A 115 11.03 7.06 7.74
N ARG A 116 11.12 8.39 7.80
CA ARG A 116 11.09 9.27 6.62
C ARG A 116 12.39 10.05 6.51
N ALA A 117 13.50 9.35 6.30
CA ALA A 117 14.83 9.95 6.17
C ALA A 117 15.09 11.02 7.26
N ASP A 118 15.33 12.26 6.87
CA ASP A 118 15.60 13.42 7.72
C ASP A 118 14.37 13.95 8.49
N LYS A 119 13.15 13.60 8.09
CA LYS A 119 11.89 14.02 8.76
C LYS A 119 11.54 13.22 10.01
N GLY A 120 12.41 12.29 10.40
CA GLY A 120 12.23 11.44 11.56
C GLY A 120 11.12 10.40 11.42
N ARG A 121 10.70 9.85 12.55
CA ARG A 121 9.86 8.64 12.64
C ARG A 121 8.43 8.96 13.06
N ILE A 122 7.48 8.28 12.43
CA ILE A 122 6.05 8.41 12.70
C ILE A 122 5.48 7.05 13.06
N ALA A 123 4.88 6.93 14.23
CA ALA A 123 4.07 5.77 14.58
C ALA A 123 2.71 5.87 13.88
N ILE A 124 2.32 4.80 13.21
CA ILE A 124 1.06 4.63 12.51
C ILE A 124 0.32 3.47 13.17
N ALA A 125 -0.83 3.77 13.76
CA ALA A 125 -1.77 2.78 14.27
C ALA A 125 -3.09 2.88 13.49
N GLY A 126 -3.99 1.92 13.68
CA GLY A 126 -5.30 1.85 13.05
C GLY A 126 -5.88 0.45 13.16
N ASP A 127 -7.15 0.25 12.76
CA ASP A 127 -7.76 -1.10 12.85
C ASP A 127 -7.34 -2.03 11.70
N GLY A 128 -6.75 -1.46 10.66
CA GLY A 128 -6.29 -2.22 9.52
C GLY A 128 -5.26 -1.45 8.74
N LEU A 129 -4.03 -1.95 8.73
CA LEU A 129 -2.97 -1.53 7.82
C LEU A 129 -2.71 -2.70 6.89
N ARG A 130 -3.05 -2.54 5.61
CA ARG A 130 -3.03 -3.61 4.61
C ARG A 130 -2.33 -3.15 3.35
N PHE A 131 -1.54 -4.04 2.78
CA PHE A 131 -0.93 -3.88 1.48
C PHE A 131 -1.17 -5.18 0.70
N SER A 132 -1.96 -5.11 -0.37
CA SER A 132 -2.18 -6.25 -1.25
C SER A 132 -1.41 -6.09 -2.54
N ILE A 133 -0.81 -7.19 -3.00
CA ILE A 133 -0.17 -7.31 -4.29
C ILE A 133 -0.75 -8.50 -5.04
N SER A 134 -1.13 -8.30 -6.29
CA SER A 134 -1.62 -9.38 -7.15
C SER A 134 -1.03 -9.29 -8.55
N HIS A 135 -1.22 -10.33 -9.35
CA HIS A 135 -0.62 -10.41 -10.69
C HIS A 135 0.91 -10.28 -10.67
N LEU A 136 1.58 -10.92 -9.69
CA LEU A 136 3.04 -10.88 -9.46
C LEU A 136 3.93 -11.25 -10.66
N ARG A 137 3.36 -11.85 -11.71
CA ARG A 137 4.08 -12.25 -12.93
C ARG A 137 3.99 -11.21 -14.04
N ASP A 138 3.10 -10.24 -13.90
CA ASP A 138 2.94 -9.17 -14.89
C ASP A 138 4.08 -8.17 -14.72
N ARG A 139 4.41 -7.45 -15.81
CA ARG A 139 5.47 -6.42 -15.79
C ARG A 139 5.25 -5.41 -14.67
N PHE A 140 3.99 -5.03 -14.46
CA PHE A 140 3.57 -4.25 -13.32
C PHE A 140 2.45 -4.99 -12.59
N PRO A 141 2.67 -5.39 -11.33
CA PRO A 141 1.63 -6.01 -10.53
C PRO A 141 0.58 -4.97 -10.09
N ASP A 142 -0.61 -5.45 -9.73
CA ASP A 142 -1.61 -4.62 -9.08
C ASP A 142 -1.21 -4.42 -7.61
N LEU A 143 -1.14 -3.17 -7.16
CA LEU A 143 -0.83 -2.82 -5.79
C LEU A 143 -2.02 -2.11 -5.16
N ARG A 144 -2.29 -2.40 -3.89
CA ARG A 144 -3.25 -1.64 -3.11
C ARG A 144 -2.76 -1.51 -1.68
N ALA A 145 -2.57 -0.29 -1.22
CA ALA A 145 -2.36 0.04 0.17
C ALA A 145 -3.66 0.59 0.76
N GLU A 146 -4.02 0.14 1.96
CA GLU A 146 -5.23 0.53 2.64
C GLU A 146 -4.97 0.70 4.14
N MET A 147 -5.41 1.82 4.68
CA MET A 147 -5.39 2.10 6.11
C MET A 147 -6.81 2.43 6.58
N ILE A 148 -7.29 1.74 7.60
CA ILE A 148 -8.62 1.89 8.21
C ILE A 148 -8.45 2.57 9.57
N ARG A 149 -9.15 3.68 9.73
CA ARG A 149 -9.07 4.59 10.89
C ARG A 149 -7.62 4.85 11.37
N PRO A 150 -6.68 5.21 10.46
CA PRO A 150 -5.30 5.41 10.86
C PRO A 150 -5.13 6.61 11.79
N THR A 151 -4.17 6.52 12.68
CA THR A 151 -3.67 7.63 13.51
C THR A 151 -2.17 7.79 13.31
N PHE A 152 -1.71 9.03 13.19
CA PHE A 152 -0.31 9.37 12.95
C PHE A 152 0.26 10.13 14.16
N THR A 153 1.25 9.53 14.81
CA THR A 153 1.90 10.10 15.99
C THR A 153 3.38 10.33 15.68
N ALA A 154 3.81 11.59 15.71
CA ALA A 154 5.22 11.92 15.57
C ALA A 154 6.00 11.44 16.79
N LEU A 155 7.08 10.70 16.57
CA LEU A 155 8.02 10.36 17.63
C LEU A 155 8.94 11.56 17.94
N GLU A 156 9.69 11.46 19.02
CA GLU A 156 10.60 12.54 19.45
C GLU A 156 11.54 12.98 18.30
N GLY A 157 11.61 14.30 18.09
CA GLY A 157 12.42 14.91 17.03
C GLY A 157 11.85 14.79 15.61
N ALA A 158 10.71 14.13 15.40
CA ALA A 158 10.12 13.95 14.08
C ALA A 158 9.22 15.13 13.67
N GLU A 159 9.23 15.45 12.37
CA GLU A 159 8.28 16.41 11.81
C GLU A 159 6.88 15.80 11.77
N PRO A 160 5.84 16.45 12.29
CA PRO A 160 4.50 15.85 12.30
C PRO A 160 3.90 15.73 10.90
N PHE A 161 3.12 14.66 10.67
CA PHE A 161 2.31 14.51 9.46
C PHE A 161 1.30 15.67 9.32
N PRO A 162 0.87 16.04 8.10
CA PRO A 162 -0.15 17.08 7.89
C PRO A 162 -1.51 16.76 8.53
N ILE A 163 -1.81 15.46 8.70
CA ILE A 163 -3.03 14.93 9.30
C ILE A 163 -2.69 14.08 10.52
N VAL A 164 -3.58 14.05 11.51
CA VAL A 164 -3.45 13.22 12.72
C VAL A 164 -4.25 11.93 12.63
N SER A 165 -5.32 11.91 11.85
CA SER A 165 -6.13 10.72 11.59
C SER A 165 -6.91 10.83 10.30
N ALA A 166 -7.53 9.74 9.86
CA ALA A 166 -8.53 9.70 8.81
C ALA A 166 -9.50 8.54 9.08
N GLU A 167 -10.64 8.49 8.40
CA GLU A 167 -11.50 7.30 8.44
C GLU A 167 -10.91 6.20 7.54
N ARG A 168 -10.40 6.58 6.38
CA ARG A 168 -9.79 5.65 5.43
C ARG A 168 -8.76 6.36 4.55
N ILE A 169 -7.66 5.67 4.29
CA ILE A 169 -6.68 6.05 3.27
C ILE A 169 -6.47 4.85 2.36
N GLN A 170 -6.49 5.08 1.06
CA GLN A 170 -6.35 4.03 0.07
C GLN A 170 -5.52 4.55 -1.10
N LEU A 171 -4.58 3.73 -1.55
CA LEU A 171 -3.80 3.93 -2.75
C LEU A 171 -3.90 2.65 -3.56
N GLU A 172 -4.29 2.74 -4.82
CA GLU A 172 -4.33 1.61 -5.75
C GLU A 172 -3.54 1.96 -7.00
N THR A 173 -2.79 0.98 -7.50
CA THR A 173 -2.10 1.08 -8.79
C THR A 173 -2.36 -0.17 -9.60
N ARG A 174 -2.56 0.00 -10.90
CA ARG A 174 -2.73 -1.11 -11.84
C ARG A 174 -2.16 -0.74 -13.22
N PRO A 175 -1.82 -1.71 -14.08
CA PRO A 175 -1.49 -1.44 -15.48
C PRO A 175 -2.59 -0.60 -16.15
N HIS A 176 -2.19 0.50 -16.81
CA HIS A 176 -3.11 1.27 -17.63
C HIS A 176 -3.64 0.39 -18.77
N GLN A 177 -4.89 0.55 -19.18
CA GLN A 177 -5.48 -0.23 -20.26
C GLN A 177 -5.85 0.64 -21.46
N THR A 178 -5.32 0.30 -22.63
CA THR A 178 -5.71 0.89 -23.92
C THR A 178 -6.44 -0.18 -24.73
N ASP A 179 -7.69 0.09 -25.13
CA ASP A 179 -8.56 -0.84 -25.86
C ASP A 179 -8.68 -2.23 -25.21
N GLY A 180 -8.74 -2.26 -23.87
CA GLY A 180 -8.85 -3.49 -23.08
C GLY A 180 -7.56 -4.31 -22.96
N LYS A 181 -6.41 -3.79 -23.41
CA LYS A 181 -5.10 -4.41 -23.25
C LYS A 181 -4.22 -3.54 -22.35
N ALA A 182 -3.39 -4.17 -21.52
CA ALA A 182 -2.43 -3.45 -20.69
C ALA A 182 -1.43 -2.66 -21.58
N SER A 183 -1.33 -1.36 -21.35
CA SER A 183 -0.27 -0.51 -21.87
C SER A 183 1.07 -0.97 -21.29
N THR A 184 2.12 -0.89 -22.10
CA THR A 184 3.40 -1.53 -21.76
C THR A 184 4.24 -0.74 -20.77
N ASP A 185 3.95 0.55 -20.55
CA ASP A 185 4.79 1.45 -19.73
C ASP A 185 3.99 2.51 -18.95
N GLU A 186 2.71 2.24 -18.66
CA GLU A 186 1.81 3.17 -18.00
C GLU A 186 1.04 2.51 -16.85
N LEU A 187 0.79 3.26 -15.77
CA LEU A 187 0.06 2.81 -14.59
C LEU A 187 -1.07 3.77 -14.26
N ASP A 188 -2.27 3.23 -14.07
CA ASP A 188 -3.35 3.97 -13.44
C ASP A 188 -3.13 4.00 -11.93
N VAL A 189 -3.36 5.15 -11.32
CA VAL A 189 -3.26 5.36 -9.88
C VAL A 189 -4.57 5.96 -9.38
N LEU A 190 -5.09 5.41 -8.28
CA LEU A 190 -6.20 5.96 -7.53
C LEU A 190 -5.75 6.20 -6.09
N PHE A 191 -5.94 7.41 -5.61
CA PHE A 191 -5.76 7.79 -4.22
C PHE A 191 -7.09 8.24 -3.64
N ARG A 192 -7.45 7.71 -2.47
CA ARG A 192 -8.64 8.09 -1.71
C ARG A 192 -8.28 8.37 -0.26
N LEU A 193 -8.74 9.52 0.22
CA LEU A 193 -8.63 10.02 1.58
C LEU A 193 -10.03 10.36 2.06
N VAL A 194 -10.49 9.71 3.13
CA VAL A 194 -11.83 9.90 3.67
C VAL A 194 -11.72 10.51 5.07
N GLU A 195 -12.37 11.66 5.24
CA GLU A 195 -12.51 12.37 6.53
C GLU A 195 -11.21 12.50 7.33
N ALA A 196 -10.14 12.93 6.65
CA ALA A 196 -8.86 13.18 7.29
C ALA A 196 -8.91 14.39 8.19
N ARG A 197 -8.45 14.24 9.43
CA ARG A 197 -8.35 15.32 10.41
C ARG A 197 -6.97 15.96 10.37
N GLY A 198 -6.94 17.26 10.17
CA GLY A 198 -5.71 18.05 10.25
C GLY A 198 -5.11 18.05 11.66
N ARG A 199 -3.79 18.19 11.75
CA ARG A 199 -3.14 18.45 13.04
C ARG A 199 -3.46 19.87 13.55
N PRO A 200 -3.46 20.10 14.88
CA PRO A 200 -3.53 21.45 15.44
C PRO A 200 -2.41 22.36 14.92
N GLY A 201 -2.76 23.58 14.51
CA GLY A 201 -1.88 24.54 13.85
C GLY A 201 -1.41 24.11 12.46
N GLY A 202 -1.98 23.05 11.89
CA GLY A 202 -1.58 22.46 10.62
C GLY A 202 -2.31 23.05 9.40
N PRO A 203 -1.81 22.78 8.18
CA PRO A 203 -2.38 23.33 6.95
C PRO A 203 -3.81 22.88 6.69
N VAL A 204 -4.18 21.68 7.15
CA VAL A 204 -5.52 21.10 6.96
C VAL A 204 -6.54 21.70 7.91
N GLU A 205 -6.16 21.99 9.16
CA GLU A 205 -7.05 22.66 10.13
C GLU A 205 -7.42 24.07 9.65
N GLY A 206 -6.45 24.83 9.14
CA GLY A 206 -6.71 26.17 8.61
C GLY A 206 -7.59 26.19 7.35
N ALA A 207 -7.57 25.12 6.55
CA ALA A 207 -8.34 25.01 5.31
C ALA A 207 -9.79 24.52 5.51
N THR A 208 -10.13 24.00 6.69
CA THR A 208 -11.39 23.28 6.91
C THR A 208 -12.08 23.80 8.19
N ARG A 209 -13.33 24.30 8.11
CA ARG A 209 -14.02 24.83 9.31
C ARG A 209 -14.24 23.79 10.43
N GLN A 210 -14.13 22.50 10.09
CA GLN A 210 -14.33 21.36 11.00
C GLN A 210 -13.07 20.47 11.13
N GLY A 211 -11.93 20.90 10.58
CA GLY A 211 -10.71 20.09 10.61
C GLY A 211 -10.68 18.90 9.64
N MET A 212 -11.75 18.65 8.85
CA MET A 212 -11.91 17.45 8.03
C MET A 212 -11.71 17.71 6.52
N LEU A 213 -10.91 16.85 5.89
CA LEU A 213 -10.59 16.85 4.46
C LEU A 213 -10.84 15.47 3.86
N SER A 214 -11.56 15.41 2.74
CA SER A 214 -11.61 14.21 1.89
C SER A 214 -11.06 14.52 0.51
N ALA A 215 -10.41 13.55 -0.11
CA ALA A 215 -9.87 13.65 -1.45
C ALA A 215 -10.05 12.33 -2.20
N ASP A 216 -10.56 12.39 -3.42
CA ASP A 216 -10.45 11.32 -4.41
C ASP A 216 -9.62 11.87 -5.56
N VAL A 217 -8.49 11.25 -5.88
CA VAL A 217 -7.59 11.68 -6.96
C VAL A 217 -7.23 10.46 -7.79
N GLU A 218 -7.37 10.56 -9.10
CA GLU A 218 -6.98 9.56 -10.06
C GLU A 218 -6.08 10.17 -11.15
N GLY A 219 -5.28 9.34 -11.79
CA GLY A 219 -4.47 9.73 -12.94
C GLY A 219 -3.62 8.58 -13.47
N THR A 220 -2.89 8.84 -14.53
CA THR A 220 -2.04 7.84 -15.19
C THR A 220 -0.58 8.28 -15.14
N ILE A 221 0.28 7.44 -14.58
CA ILE A 221 1.74 7.57 -14.61
C ILE A 221 2.22 7.08 -15.97
N VAL A 222 2.88 7.96 -16.72
CA VAL A 222 3.57 7.63 -17.97
C VAL A 222 5.05 7.39 -17.71
N GLY A 223 5.61 6.37 -18.34
CA GLY A 223 7.02 6.01 -18.19
C GLY A 223 7.30 5.24 -16.91
N ALA A 224 6.35 4.41 -16.48
CA ALA A 224 6.35 3.74 -15.17
C ALA A 224 7.59 2.86 -14.94
N SER A 225 8.17 2.24 -15.98
CA SER A 225 9.39 1.42 -15.85
C SER A 225 10.65 2.20 -15.45
N ARG A 226 10.58 3.54 -15.51
CA ARG A 226 11.64 4.44 -15.08
C ARG A 226 11.46 4.93 -13.64
N LEU A 227 10.37 4.53 -12.96
CA LEU A 227 10.26 4.67 -11.50
C LEU A 227 11.19 3.64 -10.86
N GLN A 228 12.48 3.98 -10.82
CA GLN A 228 13.52 3.15 -10.23
C GLN A 228 14.07 3.83 -9.00
N GLY A 229 14.32 3.02 -7.96
CA GLY A 229 15.03 3.44 -6.75
C GLY A 229 14.20 4.29 -5.79
N MET A 230 14.17 3.88 -4.52
CA MET A 230 14.08 4.84 -3.42
C MET A 230 15.52 5.26 -3.10
N ASP A 231 16.17 5.96 -4.03
CA ASP A 231 17.53 6.46 -3.84
C ASP A 231 17.53 7.83 -3.14
N ALA A 232 18.73 8.34 -2.84
CA ALA A 232 18.90 9.61 -2.15
C ALA A 232 18.46 10.85 -2.97
N ALA A 233 18.27 10.72 -4.29
CA ALA A 233 17.85 11.81 -5.17
C ALA A 233 16.32 12.00 -5.20
N GLY A 234 15.58 11.05 -4.61
CA GLY A 234 14.13 11.06 -4.56
C GLY A 234 13.50 10.39 -5.78
N VAL A 235 12.46 9.59 -5.53
CA VAL A 235 11.81 8.65 -6.48
C VAL A 235 11.39 9.31 -7.81
N PHE A 236 11.06 10.59 -7.81
CA PHE A 236 10.40 11.24 -8.96
C PHE A 236 11.30 12.16 -9.79
N ALA A 237 12.49 12.53 -9.30
CA ALA A 237 13.38 13.46 -9.98
C ALA A 237 13.94 12.83 -11.27
N ALA A 238 14.64 11.71 -11.15
CA ALA A 238 15.20 10.95 -12.27
C ALA A 238 14.10 10.46 -13.22
N TRP A 239 12.95 10.05 -12.69
CA TRP A 239 11.80 9.65 -13.49
C TRP A 239 11.30 10.80 -14.38
N THR A 240 11.15 12.00 -13.81
CA THR A 240 10.69 13.17 -14.57
C THR A 240 11.73 13.62 -15.60
N GLU A 241 13.02 13.63 -15.26
CA GLU A 241 14.11 13.93 -16.19
C GLU A 241 14.13 12.97 -17.39
N ALA A 242 13.78 11.70 -17.17
CA ALA A 242 13.67 10.70 -18.21
C ALA A 242 12.34 10.75 -19.00
N GLY A 243 11.56 11.83 -18.87
CA GLY A 243 10.31 12.07 -19.60
C GLY A 243 9.05 11.54 -18.91
N GLY A 244 9.17 11.09 -17.67
CA GLY A 244 8.05 10.67 -16.83
C GLY A 244 7.11 11.82 -16.47
N ARG A 245 5.81 11.53 -16.45
CA ARG A 245 4.76 12.51 -16.11
C ARG A 245 3.49 11.83 -15.65
N PHE A 246 2.70 12.56 -14.87
CA PHE A 246 1.31 12.23 -14.59
C PHE A 246 0.43 12.84 -15.67
N THR A 247 -0.55 12.09 -16.15
CA THR A 247 -1.51 12.53 -17.16
C THR A 247 -2.93 12.19 -16.75
N ALA A 248 -3.91 12.83 -17.41
CA ALA A 248 -5.33 12.61 -17.15
C ALA A 248 -5.69 12.72 -15.66
N VAL A 249 -5.01 13.63 -14.94
CA VAL A 249 -5.18 13.79 -13.50
C VAL A 249 -6.54 14.42 -13.26
N ARG A 250 -7.34 13.77 -12.42
CA ARG A 250 -8.67 14.24 -12.02
C ARG A 250 -8.83 14.04 -10.53
N GLY A 251 -9.56 14.92 -9.89
CA GLY A 251 -9.84 14.72 -8.48
C GLY A 251 -10.98 15.56 -7.95
N ARG A 252 -11.48 15.14 -6.81
CA ARG A 252 -12.49 15.81 -6.02
C ARG A 252 -11.95 16.00 -4.61
N LEU A 253 -11.98 17.23 -4.14
CA LEU A 253 -11.60 17.61 -2.78
C LEU A 253 -12.85 18.09 -2.05
N LYS A 254 -13.04 17.67 -0.80
CA LYS A 254 -14.12 18.12 0.07
C LYS A 254 -13.58 18.59 1.40
N ALA A 255 -13.97 19.79 1.80
CA ALA A 255 -13.52 20.48 3.01
C ALA A 255 -14.73 21.13 3.69
N GLY A 256 -15.35 20.43 4.65
CA GLY A 256 -16.66 20.82 5.18
C GLY A 256 -17.72 20.87 4.07
N ASP A 257 -18.36 22.04 3.89
CA ASP A 257 -19.38 22.26 2.86
C ASP A 257 -18.78 22.57 1.48
N SER A 258 -17.50 22.98 1.43
CA SER A 258 -16.83 23.31 0.17
C SER A 258 -16.42 22.05 -0.58
N THR A 259 -16.70 22.03 -1.88
CA THR A 259 -16.22 20.99 -2.80
C THR A 259 -15.43 21.63 -3.93
N ALA A 260 -14.34 21.00 -4.34
CA ALA A 260 -13.56 21.43 -5.48
C ALA A 260 -13.23 20.25 -6.40
N LEU A 261 -13.35 20.48 -7.70
CA LEU A 261 -12.89 19.58 -8.75
C LEU A 261 -11.56 20.09 -9.26
N ILE A 262 -10.58 19.20 -9.34
CA ILE A 262 -9.27 19.46 -9.93
C ILE A 262 -9.09 18.61 -11.18
N SER A 263 -8.43 19.18 -12.18
CA SER A 263 -8.03 18.43 -13.36
C SER A 263 -6.73 18.98 -13.96
N SER A 264 -5.93 18.10 -14.52
CA SER A 264 -4.72 18.46 -15.27
C SER A 264 -4.45 17.44 -16.36
N ASP A 265 -4.12 17.93 -17.55
CA ASP A 265 -3.73 17.06 -18.67
C ASP A 265 -2.34 16.46 -18.46
N SER A 266 -1.44 17.21 -17.83
CA SER A 266 -0.07 16.79 -17.57
C SER A 266 0.52 17.51 -16.36
N LEU A 267 1.05 16.73 -15.41
CA LEU A 267 1.86 17.22 -14.29
C LEU A 267 3.20 16.48 -14.30
N SER A 268 4.28 17.18 -13.95
CA SER A 268 5.59 16.57 -13.75
C SER A 268 6.03 16.79 -12.30
N ALA A 269 6.92 15.95 -11.76
CA ALA A 269 7.48 16.18 -10.44
C ALA A 269 8.79 16.96 -10.54
N ARG A 270 9.05 17.84 -9.58
CA ARG A 270 10.35 18.49 -9.41
C ARG A 270 11.27 17.59 -8.59
N ALA A 271 12.54 17.99 -8.51
CA ALA A 271 13.54 17.32 -7.66
C ALA A 271 13.15 17.31 -6.17
N ASP A 272 12.38 18.30 -5.70
CA ASP A 272 11.85 18.36 -4.33
C ASP A 272 10.55 17.56 -4.12
N GLY A 273 10.16 16.75 -5.12
CA GLY A 273 8.93 15.96 -5.13
C GLY A 273 7.66 16.76 -5.40
N ARG A 274 7.74 18.09 -5.55
CA ARG A 274 6.54 18.91 -5.80
C ARG A 274 6.08 18.81 -7.24
N LEU A 275 4.78 18.68 -7.42
CA LEU A 275 4.18 18.67 -8.75
C LEU A 275 4.22 20.07 -9.39
N GLN A 276 4.53 20.11 -10.69
CA GLN A 276 4.50 21.30 -11.52
C GLN A 276 3.69 21.05 -12.80
N GLY A 277 2.97 22.09 -13.24
CA GLY A 277 2.10 22.04 -14.41
C GLY A 277 0.89 22.94 -14.24
N SER A 278 -0.04 22.86 -15.18
CA SER A 278 -1.30 23.61 -15.14
C SER A 278 -2.39 22.77 -14.49
N LEU A 279 -3.03 23.33 -13.46
CA LEU A 279 -4.14 22.71 -12.74
C LEU A 279 -5.40 23.56 -12.92
N ALA A 280 -6.43 22.99 -13.54
CA ALA A 280 -7.75 23.59 -13.57
C ALA A 280 -8.48 23.26 -12.26
N LEU A 281 -8.99 24.30 -11.59
CA LEU A 281 -9.73 24.20 -10.33
C LEU A 281 -11.14 24.77 -10.52
N ARG A 282 -12.16 23.98 -10.23
CA ARG A 282 -13.55 24.43 -10.15
C ARG A 282 -14.07 24.20 -8.74
N ALA A 283 -14.35 25.28 -8.02
CA ALA A 283 -14.83 25.21 -6.64
C ALA A 283 -16.31 25.59 -6.54
N GLU A 284 -17.06 24.81 -5.76
CA GLU A 284 -18.43 25.08 -5.36
C GLU A 284 -18.43 25.52 -3.89
N GLN A 285 -19.08 26.65 -3.61
CA GLN A 285 -19.02 27.36 -2.31
C GLN A 285 -17.58 27.76 -1.87
N PRO A 286 -16.81 28.47 -2.72
CA PRO A 286 -15.38 28.73 -2.50
C PRO A 286 -15.08 29.69 -1.33
N MET A 287 -16.03 30.53 -0.92
CA MET A 287 -15.82 31.61 0.06
C MET A 287 -15.35 31.08 1.42
N ALA A 288 -15.75 29.87 1.83
CA ALA A 288 -15.31 29.26 3.08
C ALA A 288 -13.85 28.79 3.03
N ALA A 289 -13.47 28.13 1.93
CA ALA A 289 -12.12 27.59 1.70
C ALA A 289 -11.09 28.70 1.44
N ILE A 290 -11.45 29.73 0.64
CA ILE A 290 -10.60 30.90 0.38
C ILE A 290 -10.37 31.70 1.67
N ALA A 291 -11.39 31.88 2.51
CA ALA A 291 -11.23 32.58 3.79
C ALA A 291 -10.38 31.80 4.81
N GLY A 292 -10.29 30.47 4.70
CA GLY A 292 -9.36 29.63 5.46
C GLY A 292 -7.92 29.77 4.97
N LEU A 293 -7.72 29.72 3.65
CA LEU A 293 -6.41 29.95 3.01
C LEU A 293 -5.87 31.36 3.29
N ALA A 294 -6.70 32.39 3.23
CA ALA A 294 -6.30 33.77 3.53
C ALA A 294 -5.91 33.98 5.00
N ARG A 295 -6.57 33.30 5.95
CA ARG A 295 -6.20 33.34 7.37
C ARG A 295 -4.94 32.55 7.68
N SER A 296 -4.66 31.48 6.94
CA SER A 296 -3.37 30.78 7.06
C SER A 296 -2.18 31.60 6.57
N GLN A 297 -2.38 32.61 5.71
CA GLN A 297 -1.29 33.47 5.24
C GLN A 297 -0.84 34.51 6.28
N SER A 298 -1.68 34.86 7.26
CA SER A 298 -1.35 35.85 8.29
C SER A 298 -0.67 35.27 9.54
N GLY A 299 -0.68 33.96 9.72
CA GLY A 299 0.20 33.27 10.66
C GLY A 299 1.47 32.86 9.92
N ALA A 300 2.65 32.99 10.53
CA ALA A 300 3.89 32.48 9.95
C ALA A 300 3.83 30.95 9.80
N VAL A 301 3.19 30.47 8.73
CA VAL A 301 3.21 29.08 8.33
C VAL A 301 4.62 28.83 7.83
N ASN A 302 5.36 28.04 8.60
CA ASN A 302 6.69 27.60 8.24
C ASN A 302 6.61 26.95 6.86
N ARG A 303 7.11 27.67 5.86
CA ARG A 303 6.91 27.47 4.41
C ARG A 303 7.70 26.27 3.84
N MET A 304 8.06 25.31 4.69
CA MET A 304 8.96 24.18 4.37
C MET A 304 8.30 22.79 4.45
N GLY A 305 7.01 22.67 4.77
CA GLY A 305 6.37 21.37 5.05
C GLY A 305 6.01 20.46 3.86
N ALA A 306 6.64 20.61 2.69
CA ALA A 306 6.35 19.78 1.50
C ALA A 306 7.60 19.44 0.66
N ALA A 307 8.80 19.56 1.22
CA ALA A 307 10.05 19.12 0.60
C ALA A 307 10.62 17.96 1.43
N GLY A 308 10.95 16.83 0.80
CA GLY A 308 11.50 15.61 1.41
C GLY A 308 10.55 14.42 1.38
#